data_AF-A0A6G3LN31-F1
#
_entry.id   AF-A0A6G3LN31-F1
#
_cell.length_a   1.000
_cell.length_b   1.000
_cell.length_c   1.000
_cell.angle_alpha   90.00
_cell.angle_beta   90.00
_cell.angle_gamma   90.00
#
_symmetry.space_group_name_H-M   'P 1'
#
loop_
_entity.id
_entity.type
_entity.pdbx_description
1 polymer ?
#
loop_
_entity_poly.entity_id
_entity_poly.type
_entity_poly.pdbx_seq_one_letter_code
_entity_poly.pdbx_strand_id
1 'polypeptide(L)' 'MTRTFVGCCGFPTGRKKYYTLFNVVELQETFYNPPDIEKLAKLRQEAPEGFIFTLKAWQAITHPTDSPTWKKSKFKPRED' A
#
# COMPACT_ATOMS: atom_id res chain seq x y z
N MET A 1 0.71 -17.75 22.53
CA MET A 1 0.76 -16.27 22.44
C MET A 1 0.68 -15.88 20.97
N THR A 2 -0.17 -14.92 20.61
CA THR A 2 -0.28 -14.39 19.25
C THR A 2 0.79 -13.34 18.99
N ARG A 3 1.31 -13.30 17.76
CA ARG A 3 2.32 -12.33 17.33
C ARG A 3 1.62 -11.04 16.90
N THR A 4 1.91 -9.92 17.57
CA THR A 4 1.33 -8.60 17.28
C THR A 4 2.30 -7.76 16.46
N PHE A 5 1.81 -7.14 15.39
CA PHE A 5 2.57 -6.21 14.55
C PHE A 5 1.93 -4.84 14.58
N VAL A 6 2.74 -3.80 14.77
CA VAL A 6 2.28 -2.40 14.84
C VAL A 6 3.00 -1.61 13.76
N GLY A 7 2.24 -0.81 13.01
CA GLY A 7 2.77 0.01 11.93
C GLY A 7 1.75 1.07 11.50
N CYS A 8 1.99 1.65 10.34
CA CYS A 8 1.21 2.77 9.81
C CYS A 8 0.59 2.41 8.46
N CYS A 9 -0.47 3.16 8.15
CA CYS A 9 -1.03 3.22 6.82
C CYS A 9 -0.18 4.16 5.95
N GLY A 10 0.64 3.60 5.08
CA GLY A 10 1.65 4.31 4.31
C GLY A 10 2.88 4.72 5.15
N PHE A 11 3.79 5.45 4.50
CA PHE A 11 5.02 5.93 5.10
C PHE A 11 4.89 7.42 5.48
N PRO A 12 4.67 7.77 6.77
CA PRO A 12 4.58 9.16 7.22
C PRO A 12 5.96 9.85 7.29
N THR A 13 7.05 9.09 7.09
CA THR A 13 8.42 9.59 7.04
C THR A 13 9.18 8.85 5.92
N GLY A 14 10.44 9.21 5.69
CA GLY A 14 11.28 8.54 4.69
C GLY A 14 11.42 7.04 4.98
N ARG A 15 11.30 6.19 3.94
CA ARG A 15 11.26 4.72 4.08
C ARG A 15 12.43 4.13 4.88
N LYS A 16 13.66 4.62 4.64
CA LYS A 16 14.85 4.21 5.40
C LYS A 16 14.67 4.42 6.92
N LYS A 17 14.15 5.59 7.34
CA LYS A 17 13.85 5.87 8.76
C LYS A 17 12.67 5.05 9.25
N TYR A 18 11.66 4.82 8.41
CA TYR A 18 10.51 4.01 8.78
C TYR A 18 10.89 2.56 9.11
N TYR A 19 11.77 1.96 8.30
CA TYR A 19 12.26 0.60 8.50
C TYR A 19 13.07 0.40 9.78
N THR A 20 13.56 1.47 10.42
CA THR A 20 14.21 1.39 11.74
C THR A 20 13.22 1.53 12.91
N LEU A 21 11.98 1.98 12.64
CA LEU A 21 10.97 2.26 13.66
C LEU A 21 9.90 1.17 13.76
N PHE A 22 9.54 0.56 12.63
CA PHE A 22 8.50 -0.46 12.54
C PHE A 22 8.98 -1.64 11.71
N ASN A 23 8.30 -2.79 11.84
CA ASN A 23 8.55 -4.00 11.07
C ASN A 23 7.42 -4.35 10.10
N VAL A 24 6.38 -3.52 10.03
CA VAL A 24 5.25 -3.68 9.12
C VAL A 24 4.78 -2.33 8.58
N VAL A 25 4.29 -2.31 7.35
CA VAL A 25 3.57 -1.17 6.77
C VAL A 25 2.37 -1.65 5.95
N GLU A 26 1.31 -0.85 5.89
CA GLU A 26 0.24 -1.03 4.93
C GLU A 26 0.43 -0.10 3.74
N LEU A 27 0.53 -0.66 2.53
CA LEU A 27 0.66 0.09 1.30
C LEU A 27 -0.70 0.69 0.93
N GLN A 28 -0.86 1.98 1.19
CA GLN A 28 -2.10 2.70 0.87
C GLN A 28 -2.24 3.00 -0.63
N GLU A 29 -1.14 3.15 -1.38
CA GLU A 29 -1.23 3.52 -2.80
C GLU A 29 -1.97 2.48 -3.66
N THR A 30 -1.88 1.20 -3.28
CA THR A 30 -2.55 0.09 -3.96
C THR A 30 -4.07 0.15 -3.83
N PHE A 31 -4.59 0.93 -2.88
CA PHE A 31 -6.02 1.25 -2.82
C PHE A 31 -6.43 2.09 -4.03
N TYR A 32 -5.65 3.11 -4.37
CA TYR A 32 -6.03 4.07 -5.41
C TYR A 32 -5.74 3.55 -6.81
N ASN A 33 -4.61 2.86 -7.00
CA ASN A 33 -4.13 2.36 -8.28
C ASN A 33 -3.88 0.86 -8.20
N PRO A 34 -3.99 0.12 -9.32
CA PRO A 34 -3.62 -1.29 -9.33
C PRO A 34 -2.17 -1.49 -8.85
N PRO A 35 -1.86 -2.60 -8.16
CA PRO A 35 -0.51 -2.89 -7.71
C PRO A 35 0.51 -2.89 -8.86
N ASP A 36 1.56 -2.07 -8.71
CA ASP A 36 2.70 -2.03 -9.63
C ASP A 36 3.76 -3.03 -9.16
N ILE A 37 3.94 -4.12 -9.90
CA ILE A 37 4.83 -5.23 -9.54
C ILE A 37 6.29 -4.78 -9.42
N GLU A 38 6.78 -3.93 -10.31
CA GLU A 38 8.17 -3.46 -10.28
C GLU A 38 8.41 -2.59 -9.04
N LYS A 39 7.46 -1.71 -8.73
CA LYS A 39 7.51 -0.89 -7.51
C LYS A 39 7.45 -1.73 -6.25
N LEU A 40 6.60 -2.75 -6.20
CA LEU A 40 6.51 -3.68 -5.07
C LEU A 40 7.78 -4.50 -4.91
N ALA A 41 8.37 -4.98 -6.00
CA ALA A 41 9.65 -5.69 -5.99
C ALA A 41 10.77 -4.80 -5.44
N LYS A 42 10.82 -3.52 -5.87
CA LYS A 42 11.79 -2.56 -5.35
C LYS A 42 11.60 -2.30 -3.85
N LEU A 43 10.35 -2.16 -3.39
CA LEU A 43 10.03 -2.03 -1.95
C LEU A 43 10.52 -3.25 -1.16
N ARG A 44 10.33 -4.45 -1.70
CA ARG A 44 10.80 -5.69 -1.06
C ARG A 44 12.32 -5.76 -1.00
N GLN A 45 13.01 -5.33 -2.05
CA GLN A 45 14.48 -5.31 -2.11
C GLN A 45 15.11 -4.28 -1.17
N GLU A 46 14.49 -3.12 -0.98
CA GLU A 46 15.05 -2.07 -0.11
C GLU A 46 14.78 -2.28 1.38
N ALA A 47 13.78 -3.09 1.74
CA ALA A 47 13.37 -3.29 3.12
C ALA A 47 14.24 -4.34 3.82
N PRO A 48 14.42 -4.26 5.14
CA PRO A 48 15.13 -5.27 5.91
C PRO A 48 14.50 -6.66 5.76
N GLU A 49 15.32 -7.69 5.96
CA GLU A 49 14.84 -9.07 6.00
C GLU A 49 13.73 -9.24 7.06
N GLY A 50 12.67 -9.97 6.68
CA GLY A 50 11.53 -10.20 7.57
C GLY A 50 10.56 -9.01 7.72
N PHE A 51 10.81 -7.86 7.10
CA PHE A 51 9.85 -6.76 7.08
C PHE A 51 8.55 -7.18 6.36
N ILE A 52 7.41 -6.81 6.94
CA ILE A 52 6.08 -7.21 6.47
C ILE A 52 5.43 -6.08 5.69
N PHE A 53 4.89 -6.41 4.53
CA PHE A 53 4.04 -5.51 3.76
C PHE A 53 2.63 -6.05 3.76
N THR A 54 1.67 -5.19 4.06
CA THR A 54 0.25 -5.43 3.82
C THR A 54 -0.21 -4.50 2.70
N LEU A 55 -1.23 -4.89 1.95
CA LEU A 55 -1.75 -4.10 0.84
C LEU A 55 -3.21 -3.80 1.10
N LYS A 56 -3.62 -2.55 0.89
CA LYS A 56 -5.04 -2.28 0.68
C LYS A 56 -5.44 -2.86 -0.66
N ALA A 57 -6.56 -3.58 -0.68
CA ALA A 57 -7.17 -4.03 -1.92
C ALA A 57 -7.46 -2.83 -2.83
N TRP A 58 -7.25 -3.01 -4.14
CA TRP A 58 -7.54 -1.97 -5.11
C TRP A 58 -9.01 -1.59 -5.07
N GLN A 59 -9.31 -0.28 -5.09
CA GLN A 59 -10.66 0.23 -4.92
C GLN A 59 -11.65 -0.30 -5.96
N ALA A 60 -11.20 -0.69 -7.16
CA ALA A 60 -12.04 -1.32 -8.17
C ALA A 60 -12.70 -2.63 -7.69
N ILE A 61 -12.10 -3.30 -6.69
CA ILE A 61 -12.63 -4.54 -6.10
C ILE A 61 -13.65 -4.23 -4.99
N THR A 62 -13.55 -3.06 -4.36
CA THR A 62 -14.21 -2.78 -3.08
C THR A 62 -15.17 -1.60 -3.09
N HIS A 63 -15.11 -0.73 -4.10
CA HIS A 63 -15.86 0.52 -4.18
C HIS A 63 -16.46 0.73 -5.58
N PRO A 64 -17.65 1.34 -5.67
CA PRO A 64 -18.27 1.70 -6.94
C PRO A 64 -17.48 2.82 -7.64
N THR A 65 -17.62 2.92 -8.97
CA THR A 65 -16.86 3.85 -9.84
C THR A 65 -17.20 5.33 -9.62
N ASP A 66 -18.34 5.62 -8.99
CA ASP A 66 -18.80 6.97 -8.62
C ASP A 66 -18.26 7.47 -7.26
N SER A 67 -17.51 6.63 -6.53
CA SER A 67 -16.90 7.02 -5.25
C SER A 67 -15.95 8.22 -5.39
N PRO A 68 -15.94 9.19 -4.46
CA PRO A 68 -15.00 10.33 -4.48
C PRO A 68 -13.52 9.93 -4.48
N THR A 69 -13.19 8.71 -4.05
CA THR A 69 -11.83 8.18 -4.01
C THR A 69 -11.20 8.01 -5.39
N TRP A 70 -12.01 7.87 -6.44
CA TRP A 70 -11.54 7.78 -7.83
C TRP A 70 -10.86 9.05 -8.33
N LYS A 71 -11.12 10.21 -7.71
CA LYS A 71 -10.41 11.47 -8.01
C LYS A 71 -8.89 11.39 -7.77
N LYS A 72 -8.44 10.46 -6.92
CA LYS A 72 -7.02 10.22 -6.60
C LYS A 72 -6.41 9.08 -7.42
N SER A 73 -7.23 8.37 -8.20
CA SER A 73 -6.78 7.29 -9.07
C SER A 73 -6.17 7.85 -10.35
N LYS A 74 -5.07 7.25 -10.83
CA LYS A 74 -4.55 7.46 -12.18
C LYS A 74 -5.30 6.58 -13.19
N PHE A 75 -5.91 5.49 -12.73
CA PHE A 75 -6.79 4.65 -13.52
C PHE A 75 -8.19 5.28 -13.59
N LYS A 76 -8.73 5.43 -14.79
CA LYS A 76 -10.12 5.85 -15.00
C LYS A 76 -10.97 4.63 -15.33
N PRO A 77 -12.02 4.32 -14.55
CA PRO A 77 -13.02 3.34 -14.96
C PRO A 77 -13.59 3.70 -16.33
N ARG A 78 -13.92 2.70 -17.14
CA ARG A 78 -14.72 2.93 -18.33
C ARG A 78 -16.12 3.35 -17.86
N GLU A 79 -16.64 4.41 -18.48
CA GLU A 79 -18.08 4.69 -18.47
C GLU A 79 -18.67 3.75 -19.52
N ASP A 80 -19.48 2.80 -19.07
CA ASP A 80 -20.36 1.98 -19.91
C ASP A 80 -21.62 2.76 -20.32
#